data_AF-A0AAD4HHX8-F1
#
_entry.id   AF-A0AAD4HHX8-F1
#
_cell.length_a   1.000
_cell.length_b   1.000
_cell.length_c   1.000
_cell.angle_alpha   90.00
_cell.angle_beta   90.00
_cell.angle_gamma   90.00
#
_symmetry.space_group_name_H-M   'P 1'
#
loop_
_entity.id
_entity.type
_entity.pdbx_description
1 polymer ?
#
loop_
_entity_poly.entity_id
_entity_poly.type
_entity_poly.pdbx_seq_one_letter_code
_entity_poly.pdbx_strand_id
1 'polypeptide(L)'
;MTLWLERRKKMLWHNNFVQWRLAGDPPPQDRLPPDMDYRRSIKMTKHPTIRRVPLDSVVRDYGATFFTEALARYVVRTNQPGLSPAQLEQEASHVILPFQTVAAFQGSSSTQSMLMDIPPRKDKRRQIVPARFDTVLVNEDGGGTTGVDGYRVAQVRIIFTLTSQATAALFRTPGILPTHFAYVEWFTPFGQPEANHGLYKISRLIRNGERLASIIDISDIRRSVHLIPKFGPVAPREWASSTVLELCSTFFVNSFSDRHAYLTII
;
A
#
# COMPACT_ATOMS: atom_id res chain seq x y z
N MET A 1 12.96 -43.04 11.50
CA MET A 1 12.99 -41.92 12.48
C MET A 1 11.68 -41.13 12.59
N THR A 2 10.65 -41.33 11.74
CA THR A 2 9.39 -40.55 11.74
C THR A 2 8.22 -41.18 12.51
N LEU A 3 8.25 -42.50 12.72
CA LEU A 3 7.19 -43.26 13.42
C LEU A 3 6.90 -42.79 14.85
N TRP A 4 7.93 -42.39 15.60
CA TRP A 4 7.73 -41.84 16.95
C TRP A 4 6.99 -40.50 16.92
N LEU A 5 7.31 -39.67 15.92
CA LEU A 5 6.70 -38.35 15.74
C LEU A 5 5.23 -38.47 15.33
N GLU A 6 4.91 -39.46 14.50
CA GLU A 6 3.52 -39.81 14.17
C GLU A 6 2.75 -40.34 15.37
N ARG A 7 3.34 -41.25 16.17
CA ARG A 7 2.70 -41.75 17.41
C ARG A 7 2.46 -40.62 18.40
N ARG A 8 3.43 -39.72 18.57
CA ARG A 8 3.30 -38.55 19.45
C ARG A 8 2.20 -37.61 18.97
N LYS A 9 2.11 -37.35 17.65
CA LYS A 9 0.99 -36.58 17.07
C LYS A 9 -0.35 -37.26 17.32
N LYS A 10 -0.48 -38.56 17.07
CA LYS A 10 -1.74 -39.31 17.30
C LYS A 10 -2.18 -39.25 18.77
N MET A 11 -1.25 -39.40 19.71
CA MET A 11 -1.54 -39.27 21.15
C MET A 11 -2.00 -37.86 21.51
N LEU A 12 -1.38 -36.81 20.96
CA LEU A 12 -1.80 -35.42 21.18
C LEU A 12 -3.21 -35.15 20.63
N TRP A 13 -3.50 -35.61 19.40
CA TRP A 13 -4.83 -35.48 18.80
C TRP A 13 -5.90 -36.21 19.62
N HIS A 14 -5.61 -37.44 20.07
CA HIS A 14 -6.54 -38.20 20.91
C HIS A 14 -6.78 -37.52 22.26
N ASN A 15 -5.74 -37.03 22.92
CA ASN A 15 -5.88 -36.29 24.17
C ASN A 15 -6.73 -35.02 23.99
N ASN A 16 -6.49 -34.25 22.93
CA ASN A 16 -7.30 -33.06 22.62
C ASN A 16 -8.76 -33.41 22.33
N PHE A 17 -9.02 -34.53 21.65
CA PHE A 17 -10.37 -35.02 21.40
C PHE A 17 -11.11 -35.43 22.69
N VAL A 18 -10.42 -36.12 23.61
CA VAL A 18 -10.99 -36.48 24.91
C VAL A 18 -11.33 -35.23 25.72
N GLN A 19 -10.42 -34.24 25.76
CA GLN A 19 -10.67 -32.96 26.43
C GLN A 19 -11.85 -32.19 25.81
N TRP A 20 -11.96 -32.20 24.48
CA TRP A 20 -13.08 -31.59 23.76
C TRP A 20 -14.43 -32.26 24.11
N ARG A 21 -14.47 -33.59 24.17
CA ARG A 21 -15.66 -34.36 24.61
C ARG A 21 -16.04 -34.10 26.06
N LEU A 22 -15.05 -34.04 26.96
CA LEU A 22 -15.29 -33.73 28.37
C LEU A 22 -15.78 -32.30 28.58
N ALA A 23 -15.45 -31.38 27.67
CA ALA A 23 -15.90 -29.99 27.69
C ALA A 23 -17.34 -29.81 27.14
N GLY A 24 -18.05 -30.89 26.81
CA GLY A 24 -19.44 -30.83 26.32
C GLY A 24 -19.55 -30.53 24.83
N ASP A 25 -18.60 -31.02 24.03
CA ASP A 25 -18.56 -30.87 22.57
C ASP A 25 -18.75 -29.40 22.12
N PRO A 26 -17.97 -28.44 22.67
CA PRO A 26 -18.09 -27.04 22.28
C PRO A 26 -17.85 -26.93 20.77
N PRO A 27 -18.59 -26.08 20.03
CA PRO A 27 -18.35 -25.91 18.60
C PRO A 27 -16.87 -25.60 18.40
N PRO A 28 -16.21 -26.23 17.39
CA PRO A 28 -14.80 -26.00 17.15
C PRO A 28 -14.58 -24.49 17.07
N GLN A 29 -13.74 -23.95 17.97
CA GLN A 29 -13.28 -22.59 17.82
C GLN A 29 -12.64 -22.52 16.43
N ASP A 30 -13.05 -21.57 15.59
CA ASP A 30 -12.38 -21.20 14.34
C ASP A 30 -10.99 -20.68 14.68
N ARG A 31 -10.12 -21.57 15.16
CA ARG A 31 -8.69 -21.34 15.22
C ARG A 31 -8.24 -21.54 13.80
N LEU A 32 -8.30 -20.44 13.05
CA LEU A 32 -7.45 -20.25 11.89
C LEU A 32 -6.07 -20.80 12.28
N PRO A 33 -5.54 -21.79 11.53
CA PRO A 33 -4.20 -22.30 11.77
C PRO A 33 -3.23 -21.13 12.03
N PRO A 34 -2.22 -21.25 12.91
CA PRO A 34 -1.33 -20.14 13.28
C PRO A 34 -0.55 -19.48 12.12
N ASP A 35 -0.77 -19.91 10.88
CA ASP A 35 -0.24 -19.36 9.63
C ASP A 35 -1.35 -18.73 8.73
N MET A 36 -2.57 -18.62 9.25
CA MET A 36 -3.76 -18.07 8.61
C MET A 36 -4.23 -16.78 9.30
N ASP A 37 -3.42 -16.25 10.21
CA ASP A 37 -3.64 -14.91 10.78
C ASP A 37 -3.21 -13.87 9.73
N TYR A 38 -4.15 -13.54 8.84
CA TYR A 38 -3.92 -12.70 7.66
C TYR A 38 -3.81 -11.21 7.95
N ARG A 39 -3.80 -10.80 9.23
CA ARG A 39 -3.63 -9.41 9.63
C ARG A 39 -2.17 -9.00 9.43
N ARG A 40 -1.83 -8.61 8.20
CA ARG A 40 -0.57 -7.95 7.89
C ARG A 40 -0.58 -6.57 8.54
N SER A 41 0.21 -6.38 9.59
CA SER A 41 0.55 -5.05 10.08
C SER A 41 1.77 -4.55 9.33
N ILE A 42 1.67 -3.32 8.83
CA ILE A 42 2.82 -2.64 8.26
C ILE A 42 3.77 -2.29 9.40
N LYS A 43 5.04 -2.72 9.26
CA LYS A 43 6.10 -2.38 10.21
C LYS A 43 7.00 -1.33 9.58
N MET A 44 6.98 -0.16 10.20
CA MET A 44 7.86 0.94 9.84
C MET A 44 9.17 0.87 10.64
N THR A 45 10.26 1.33 10.04
CA THR A 45 11.48 1.59 10.81
C THR A 45 11.19 2.67 11.85
N LYS A 46 11.78 2.55 13.03
CA LYS A 46 11.57 3.52 14.12
C LYS A 46 12.00 4.95 13.73
N HIS A 47 12.97 5.06 12.83
CA HIS A 47 13.52 6.32 12.39
C HIS A 47 13.43 6.45 10.87
N PRO A 48 13.21 7.68 10.35
CA PRO A 48 13.22 7.95 8.92
C PRO A 48 14.62 7.69 8.35
N THR A 49 14.66 7.15 7.13
CA THR A 49 15.91 6.96 6.39
C THR A 49 16.55 8.30 6.03
N ILE A 50 15.72 9.28 5.67
CA ILE A 50 16.16 10.65 5.38
C ILE A 50 15.34 11.60 6.24
N ARG A 51 16.00 12.30 7.18
CA ARG A 51 15.31 13.15 8.17
C ARG A 51 14.72 14.44 7.60
N ARG A 52 15.29 14.97 6.52
CA ARG A 52 14.89 16.24 5.91
C ARG A 52 14.99 16.13 4.40
N VAL A 53 13.85 15.94 3.74
CA VAL A 53 13.71 15.98 2.29
C VAL A 53 12.98 17.27 1.93
N PRO A 54 13.60 18.21 1.19
CA PRO A 54 12.93 19.39 0.68
C PRO A 54 11.74 19.05 -0.21
N LEU A 55 10.65 19.82 -0.15
CA LEU A 55 9.47 19.58 -0.98
C LEU A 55 9.81 19.58 -2.49
N ASP A 56 10.71 20.45 -2.94
CA ASP A 56 11.18 20.46 -4.33
C ASP A 56 11.87 19.14 -4.72
N SER A 57 12.60 18.53 -3.79
CA SER A 57 13.22 17.22 -4.00
C SER A 57 12.18 16.09 -3.96
N VAL A 58 11.10 16.23 -3.18
CA VAL A 58 9.96 15.29 -3.22
C VAL A 58 9.33 15.29 -4.61
N VAL A 59 9.11 16.46 -5.20
CA VAL A 59 8.59 16.57 -6.58
C VAL A 59 9.58 15.99 -7.59
N ARG A 60 10.84 16.42 -7.55
CA ARG A 60 11.83 16.08 -8.58
C ARG A 60 12.32 14.63 -8.49
N ASP A 61 12.68 14.17 -7.31
CA ASP A 61 13.41 12.91 -7.13
C ASP A 61 12.44 11.74 -6.89
N TYR A 62 11.27 12.00 -6.31
CA TYR A 62 10.24 10.99 -6.06
C TYR A 62 9.10 11.01 -7.09
N GLY A 63 9.02 12.04 -7.95
CA GLY A 63 7.95 12.17 -8.94
C GLY A 63 6.59 12.54 -8.33
N ALA A 64 6.56 12.98 -7.07
CA ALA A 64 5.34 13.37 -6.39
C ALA A 64 4.96 14.81 -6.74
N THR A 65 4.55 15.03 -8.00
CA THR A 65 4.31 16.35 -8.58
C THR A 65 3.25 17.17 -7.85
N PHE A 66 2.20 16.51 -7.33
CA PHE A 66 1.09 17.16 -6.64
C PHE A 66 1.16 16.99 -5.12
N PHE A 67 2.37 16.87 -4.56
CA PHE A 67 2.54 16.56 -3.15
C PHE A 67 1.87 17.60 -2.25
N THR A 68 2.07 18.89 -2.55
CA THR A 68 1.54 20.02 -1.78
C THR A 68 0.02 20.06 -1.82
N GLU A 69 -0.56 19.89 -3.00
CA GLU A 69 -2.01 19.90 -3.23
C GLU A 69 -2.66 18.67 -2.60
N ALA A 70 -2.03 17.49 -2.75
CA ALA A 70 -2.51 16.25 -2.13
C ALA A 70 -2.50 16.33 -0.61
N LEU A 71 -1.47 16.96 -0.02
CA LEU A 71 -1.40 17.17 1.43
C LEU A 71 -2.46 18.18 1.90
N ALA A 72 -2.64 19.28 1.18
CA ALA A 72 -3.67 20.26 1.49
C ALA A 72 -5.08 19.63 1.48
N ARG A 73 -5.39 18.84 0.44
CA ARG A 73 -6.67 18.10 0.35
C ARG A 73 -6.83 17.12 1.52
N TYR A 74 -5.77 16.42 1.90
CA TYR A 74 -5.80 15.49 3.04
C TYR A 74 -6.10 16.24 4.34
N VAL A 75 -5.39 17.34 4.61
CA VAL A 75 -5.57 18.19 5.79
C VAL A 75 -7.02 18.71 5.89
N VAL A 76 -7.56 19.25 4.80
CA VAL A 76 -8.94 19.74 4.76
C VAL A 76 -9.93 18.62 5.04
N ARG A 77 -9.77 17.47 4.39
CA ARG A 77 -10.64 16.31 4.59
C ARG A 77 -10.65 15.83 6.03
N THR A 78 -9.48 15.80 6.67
CA THR A 78 -9.36 15.40 8.08
C THR A 78 -9.98 16.43 9.03
N ASN A 79 -9.81 17.72 8.77
CA ASN A 79 -10.34 18.78 9.62
C ASN A 79 -11.85 18.99 9.45
N GLN A 80 -12.40 18.66 8.28
CA GLN A 80 -13.80 18.93 7.90
C GLN A 80 -14.39 17.73 7.12
N PRO A 81 -14.69 16.60 7.81
CA PRO A 81 -15.32 15.46 7.18
C PRO A 81 -16.75 15.83 6.74
N GLY A 82 -17.05 15.71 5.45
CA GLY A 82 -18.38 15.99 4.88
C GLY A 82 -18.43 17.07 3.80
N LEU A 83 -17.31 17.72 3.48
CA LEU A 83 -17.24 18.63 2.35
C LEU A 83 -17.47 17.91 1.02
N SER A 84 -18.18 18.57 0.10
CA SER A 84 -18.28 18.11 -1.28
C SER A 84 -16.92 18.20 -2.00
N PRO A 85 -16.69 17.45 -3.09
CA PRO A 85 -15.42 17.51 -3.83
C PRO A 85 -15.03 18.91 -4.32
N ALA A 86 -16.02 19.74 -4.70
CA ALA A 86 -15.75 21.11 -5.16
C ALA A 86 -15.34 22.04 -4.00
N GLN A 87 -16.03 21.93 -2.85
CA GLN A 87 -15.69 22.69 -1.64
C GLN A 87 -14.34 22.28 -1.09
N LEU A 88 -14.03 20.98 -1.11
CA LEU A 88 -12.72 20.46 -0.70
C LEU A 88 -11.60 21.12 -1.52
N GLU A 89 -11.78 21.24 -2.82
CA GLU A 89 -10.77 21.81 -3.70
C GLU A 89 -10.57 23.31 -3.48
N GLN A 90 -11.67 24.03 -3.26
CA GLN A 90 -11.63 25.44 -2.89
C GLN A 90 -10.89 25.66 -1.57
N GLU A 91 -11.25 24.92 -0.52
CA GLU A 91 -10.60 25.02 0.80
C GLU A 91 -9.13 24.59 0.76
N ALA A 92 -8.80 23.55 -0.02
CA ALA A 92 -7.42 23.09 -0.18
C ALA A 92 -6.51 24.16 -0.79
N SER A 93 -7.03 25.01 -1.67
CA SER A 93 -6.28 26.11 -2.28
C SER A 93 -5.81 27.18 -1.27
N HIS A 94 -6.46 27.24 -0.11
CA HIS A 94 -6.14 28.20 0.95
C HIS A 94 -5.18 27.66 2.01
N VAL A 95 -4.80 26.37 1.94
CA VAL A 95 -3.89 25.75 2.91
C VAL A 95 -2.44 26.14 2.61
N ILE A 96 -1.78 26.76 3.58
CA ILE A 96 -0.35 27.09 3.53
C ILE A 96 0.41 26.10 4.40
N LEU A 97 1.38 25.39 3.82
CA LEU A 97 2.21 24.45 4.57
C LEU A 97 3.25 25.21 5.43
N PRO A 98 3.29 25.02 6.76
CA PRO A 98 4.19 25.74 7.64
C PRO A 98 5.62 25.16 7.67
N PHE A 99 6.00 24.40 6.65
CA PHE A 99 7.30 23.73 6.54
C PHE A 99 7.70 23.52 5.09
N GLN A 100 8.99 23.33 4.86
CA GLN A 100 9.56 23.07 3.52
C GLN A 100 10.24 21.70 3.42
N THR A 101 10.23 20.89 4.48
CA THR A 101 10.86 19.57 4.48
C THR A 101 10.02 18.54 5.19
N VAL A 102 10.03 17.31 4.69
CA VAL A 102 9.43 16.13 5.33
C VAL A 102 10.49 15.09 5.67
N ALA A 103 10.21 14.21 6.63
CA ALA A 103 11.07 13.08 6.93
C ALA A 103 10.59 11.85 6.14
N ALA A 104 11.46 11.27 5.31
CA ALA A 104 11.12 10.18 4.40
C ALA A 104 11.64 8.82 4.89
N PHE A 105 10.85 7.79 4.63
CA PHE A 105 11.12 6.40 4.96
C PHE A 105 11.34 5.63 3.67
N GLN A 106 12.42 4.84 3.63
CA GLN A 106 12.75 4.00 2.48
C GLN A 106 12.80 2.54 2.94
N GLY A 107 12.15 1.63 2.19
CA GLY A 107 12.22 0.19 2.45
C GLY A 107 11.48 -0.23 3.73
N SER A 108 10.22 0.17 3.89
CA SER A 108 9.40 -0.33 5.00
C SER A 108 9.06 -1.80 4.79
N SER A 109 8.85 -2.57 5.87
CA SER A 109 8.50 -3.99 5.76
C SER A 109 7.11 -4.24 6.30
N SER A 110 6.18 -4.71 5.47
CA SER A 110 5.05 -5.49 5.99
C SER A 110 5.57 -6.86 6.45
N THR A 111 4.85 -7.53 7.34
CA THR A 111 5.23 -8.85 7.89
C THR A 111 5.60 -9.92 6.86
N GLN A 112 5.29 -9.72 5.57
CA GLN A 112 5.65 -10.63 4.47
C GLN A 112 6.27 -9.95 3.23
N SER A 113 6.31 -8.61 3.13
CA SER A 113 6.80 -7.92 1.92
C SER A 113 7.35 -6.54 2.23
N MET A 114 8.48 -6.18 1.62
CA MET A 114 9.07 -4.84 1.70
C MET A 114 8.36 -3.92 0.71
N LEU A 115 7.95 -2.74 1.15
CA LEU A 115 7.55 -1.62 0.29
C LEU A 115 8.80 -0.81 -0.02
N MET A 116 9.22 -0.86 -1.28
CA MET A 116 10.33 -0.12 -1.82
C MET A 116 9.83 1.22 -2.36
N ASP A 117 10.45 2.27 -1.84
CA ASP A 117 10.18 3.64 -2.21
C ASP A 117 11.52 4.39 -2.27
N ILE A 118 12.28 4.07 -3.30
CA ILE A 118 13.69 4.42 -3.43
C ILE A 118 13.81 5.41 -4.59
N PRO A 119 14.20 6.67 -4.36
CA PRO A 119 14.44 7.63 -5.41
C PRO A 119 15.74 7.27 -6.17
N PRO A 120 16.00 7.89 -7.34
CA PRO A 120 17.24 7.69 -8.07
C PRO A 120 18.44 7.99 -7.18
N ARG A 121 19.45 7.10 -7.20
CA ARG A 121 20.67 7.29 -6.41
C ARG A 121 21.89 6.85 -7.18
N LYS A 122 23.06 7.36 -6.79
CA LYS A 122 24.34 6.84 -7.30
C LYS A 122 24.80 5.67 -6.45
N ASP A 123 25.26 4.60 -7.09
CA ASP A 123 25.90 3.48 -6.39
C ASP A 123 27.36 3.82 -6.00
N LYS A 124 28.05 2.86 -5.36
CA LYS A 124 29.47 3.03 -4.98
C LYS A 124 30.39 3.26 -6.19
N ARG A 125 29.95 2.88 -7.39
CA ARG A 125 30.67 3.05 -8.67
C ARG A 125 30.21 4.30 -9.43
N ARG A 126 29.44 5.19 -8.79
CA ARG A 126 28.85 6.41 -9.37
C ARG A 126 27.87 6.18 -10.52
N GLN A 127 27.39 4.96 -10.71
CA GLN A 127 26.34 4.64 -11.68
C GLN A 127 24.98 5.03 -11.11
N ILE A 128 24.08 5.49 -11.99
CA ILE A 128 22.72 5.86 -11.62
C ILE A 128 21.91 4.58 -11.45
N VAL A 129 21.44 4.34 -10.23
CA VAL A 129 20.42 3.35 -9.90
C VAL A 129 19.06 4.03 -10.08
N PRO A 130 18.19 3.53 -10.96
CA PRO A 130 16.89 4.13 -11.21
C PRO A 130 15.99 4.03 -9.98
N ALA A 131 14.99 4.92 -9.93
CA ALA A 131 13.99 4.89 -8.87
C ALA A 131 13.20 3.58 -8.89
N ARG A 132 12.74 3.15 -7.71
CA ARG A 132 11.87 1.99 -7.56
C ARG A 132 10.75 2.32 -6.58
N PHE A 133 9.53 2.22 -7.09
CA PHE A 133 8.30 2.57 -6.40
C PHE A 133 7.35 1.39 -6.50
N ASP A 134 7.08 0.75 -5.37
CA ASP A 134 6.24 -0.44 -5.33
C ASP A 134 4.74 -0.10 -5.43
N THR A 135 3.97 -1.08 -5.90
CA THR A 135 2.52 -1.02 -6.02
C THR A 135 1.84 -1.71 -4.85
N VAL A 136 0.75 -1.13 -4.39
CA VAL A 136 0.02 -1.55 -3.19
C VAL A 136 -1.47 -1.64 -3.43
N LEU A 137 -2.14 -2.50 -2.67
CA LEU A 137 -3.59 -2.53 -2.52
C LEU A 137 -3.96 -1.64 -1.33
N VAL A 138 -4.74 -0.60 -1.58
CA VAL A 138 -5.22 0.35 -0.57
C VAL A 138 -6.70 0.09 -0.33
N ASN A 139 -7.12 0.09 0.93
CA ASN A 139 -8.51 0.09 1.34
C ASN A 139 -9.05 1.51 1.24
N GLU A 140 -9.92 1.79 0.27
CA GLU A 140 -10.53 3.11 0.10
C GLU A 140 -11.73 3.33 1.02
N ASP A 141 -12.39 2.24 1.45
CA ASP A 141 -13.39 2.13 2.52
C ASP A 141 -14.18 0.83 2.31
N GLY A 142 -14.47 0.10 3.39
CA GLY A 142 -15.33 -1.10 3.32
C GLY A 142 -14.67 -2.36 2.73
N GLY A 143 -13.35 -2.37 2.57
CA GLY A 143 -12.60 -3.54 2.10
C GLY A 143 -12.82 -4.80 2.96
N GLY A 144 -13.28 -5.87 2.31
CA GLY A 144 -13.51 -7.17 2.93
C GLY A 144 -12.23 -7.98 3.18
N THR A 145 -12.36 -9.17 3.76
CA THR A 145 -11.25 -10.15 3.85
C THR A 145 -10.95 -10.81 2.50
N THR A 146 -11.97 -10.90 1.64
CA THR A 146 -11.96 -11.50 0.31
C THR A 146 -12.59 -10.55 -0.68
N GLY A 147 -12.17 -10.65 -1.95
CA GLY A 147 -12.64 -9.77 -3.02
C GLY A 147 -12.00 -8.38 -3.02
N VAL A 148 -12.12 -7.73 -4.18
CA VAL A 148 -11.51 -6.43 -4.47
C VAL A 148 -12.43 -5.25 -4.16
N ASP A 149 -13.66 -5.50 -3.71
CA ASP A 149 -14.60 -4.46 -3.35
C ASP A 149 -14.05 -3.62 -2.19
N GLY A 150 -14.14 -2.29 -2.32
CA GLY A 150 -13.56 -1.34 -1.36
C GLY A 150 -12.04 -1.18 -1.47
N TYR A 151 -11.37 -1.90 -2.38
CA TYR A 151 -9.93 -1.79 -2.61
C TYR A 151 -9.60 -1.08 -3.93
N ARG A 152 -8.43 -0.45 -3.96
CA ARG A 152 -7.84 0.12 -5.18
C ARG A 152 -6.34 -0.06 -5.20
N VAL A 153 -5.77 -0.24 -6.39
CA VAL A 153 -4.32 -0.30 -6.56
C VAL A 153 -3.73 1.11 -6.67
N ALA A 154 -2.60 1.34 -6.01
CA ALA A 154 -1.84 2.57 -6.09
C ALA A 154 -0.34 2.28 -6.20
N GLN A 155 0.43 3.21 -6.76
CA GLN A 155 1.89 3.22 -6.73
C GLN A 155 2.37 4.19 -5.66
N VAL A 156 3.17 3.72 -4.71
CA VAL A 156 3.69 4.57 -3.63
C VAL A 156 4.91 5.34 -4.13
N ARG A 157 4.88 6.68 -4.03
CA ARG A 157 6.01 7.54 -4.44
C ARG A 157 6.84 8.07 -3.29
N ILE A 158 6.24 8.32 -2.12
CA ILE A 158 7.00 8.71 -0.94
C ILE A 158 6.23 8.30 0.32
N ILE A 159 6.89 7.59 1.24
CA ILE A 159 6.42 7.40 2.61
C ILE A 159 7.10 8.43 3.50
N PHE A 160 6.32 9.21 4.25
CA PHE A 160 6.85 10.31 5.04
C PHE A 160 6.11 10.50 6.36
N THR A 161 6.70 11.33 7.22
CA THR A 161 6.08 11.80 8.46
C THR A 161 6.24 13.30 8.58
N LEU A 162 5.25 13.95 9.19
CA LEU A 162 5.30 15.36 9.55
C LEU A 162 5.93 15.53 10.93
N THR A 163 6.54 16.69 11.17
CA THR A 163 7.02 17.04 12.51
C THR A 163 5.84 17.31 13.44
N SER A 164 6.00 17.13 14.75
CA SER A 164 4.94 17.44 15.72
C SER A 164 4.42 18.88 15.60
N GLN A 165 5.32 19.83 15.31
CA GLN A 165 4.96 21.24 15.06
C GLN A 165 4.11 21.41 13.80
N ALA A 166 4.50 20.76 12.69
CA ALA A 166 3.73 20.80 11.44
C ALA A 166 2.34 20.17 11.62
N THR A 167 2.27 19.05 12.32
CA THR A 167 1.02 18.36 12.64
C THR A 167 0.10 19.23 13.50
N ALA A 168 0.62 19.86 14.55
CA ALA A 168 -0.16 20.75 15.41
C ALA A 168 -0.66 22.01 14.68
N ALA A 169 0.10 22.50 13.70
CA ALA A 169 -0.29 23.66 12.91
C ALA A 169 -1.35 23.35 11.83
N LEU A 170 -1.29 22.16 11.22
CA LEU A 170 -2.19 21.79 10.12
C LEU A 170 -3.50 21.16 10.58
N PHE A 171 -3.50 20.43 11.69
CA PHE A 171 -4.65 19.61 12.08
C PHE A 171 -5.26 20.06 13.41
N ARG A 172 -6.60 20.10 13.46
CA ARG A 172 -7.37 20.54 14.64
C ARG A 172 -7.28 19.55 15.80
N THR A 173 -7.17 18.26 15.52
CA THR A 173 -7.13 17.16 16.50
C THR A 173 -5.90 16.27 16.29
N PRO A 174 -4.69 16.74 16.66
CA PRO A 174 -3.45 16.06 16.31
C PRO A 174 -3.27 14.68 16.96
N GLY A 175 -3.96 14.40 18.08
CA GLY A 175 -3.82 13.15 18.84
C GLY A 175 -4.40 11.90 18.18
N ILE A 176 -5.22 12.05 17.13
CA ILE A 176 -5.87 10.94 16.42
C ILE A 176 -5.20 10.67 15.05
N LEU A 177 -4.18 11.46 14.70
CA LEU A 177 -3.58 11.37 13.38
C LEU A 177 -2.67 10.16 13.21
N PRO A 178 -2.62 9.64 11.97
CA PRO A 178 -1.60 8.68 11.61
C PRO A 178 -0.20 9.21 11.86
N THR A 179 0.68 8.34 12.34
CA THR A 179 2.10 8.67 12.47
C THR A 179 2.76 8.80 11.11
N HIS A 180 2.38 7.95 10.15
CA HIS A 180 3.02 7.81 8.84
C HIS A 180 2.00 8.00 7.71
N PHE A 181 2.45 8.70 6.67
CA PHE A 181 1.66 8.99 5.48
C PHE A 181 2.35 8.45 4.24
N ALA A 182 1.58 8.13 3.22
CA ALA A 182 2.09 7.77 1.91
C ALA A 182 1.48 8.68 0.83
N TYR A 183 2.32 9.25 -0.02
CA TYR A 183 1.87 9.81 -1.29
C TYR A 183 1.78 8.68 -2.31
N VAL A 184 0.64 8.57 -2.96
CA VAL A 184 0.36 7.51 -3.93
C VAL A 184 -0.21 8.07 -5.22
N GLU A 185 0.12 7.42 -6.34
CA GLU A 185 -0.53 7.60 -7.63
C GLU A 185 -1.51 6.46 -7.88
N TRP A 186 -2.74 6.79 -8.28
CA TRP A 186 -3.81 5.81 -8.40
C TRP A 186 -3.84 5.10 -9.75
N PHE A 187 -4.25 3.84 -9.70
CA PHE A 187 -4.78 3.13 -10.86
C PHE A 187 -6.31 3.21 -10.88
N THR A 188 -6.92 2.83 -12.00
CA THR A 188 -8.37 2.74 -12.13
C THR A 188 -8.96 1.76 -11.12
N PRO A 189 -10.22 1.97 -10.68
CA PRO A 189 -10.95 0.98 -9.88
C PRO A 189 -10.99 -0.39 -10.58
N PHE A 190 -11.20 -1.44 -9.77
CA PHE A 190 -11.42 -2.78 -10.30
C PHE A 190 -12.72 -2.84 -11.10
N GLY A 191 -12.63 -3.34 -12.33
CA GLY A 191 -13.78 -3.68 -13.16
C GLY A 191 -14.10 -5.18 -13.07
N GLN A 192 -14.76 -5.72 -14.10
CA GLN A 192 -14.94 -7.15 -14.22
C GLN A 192 -13.60 -7.86 -14.53
N PRO A 193 -13.34 -9.04 -13.94
CA PRO A 193 -12.16 -9.81 -14.28
C PRO A 193 -12.24 -10.31 -15.74
N GLU A 194 -11.09 -10.42 -16.40
CA GLU A 194 -11.02 -10.90 -17.79
C GLU A 194 -11.47 -12.37 -17.89
N ALA A 195 -12.33 -12.68 -18.86
CA ALA A 195 -13.02 -13.97 -18.95
C ALA A 195 -12.08 -15.19 -19.07
N ASN A 196 -10.94 -15.03 -19.74
CA ASN A 196 -10.05 -16.16 -20.06
C ASN A 196 -9.15 -16.58 -18.89
N HIS A 197 -8.74 -15.64 -18.04
CA HIS A 197 -7.74 -15.88 -17.00
C HIS A 197 -8.13 -15.35 -15.61
N GLY A 198 -9.29 -14.67 -15.49
CA GLY A 198 -9.83 -14.20 -14.22
C GLY A 198 -9.03 -13.07 -13.56
N LEU A 199 -8.07 -12.45 -14.25
CA LEU A 199 -7.28 -11.36 -13.66
C LEU A 199 -7.97 -10.03 -13.93
N TYR A 200 -7.89 -9.13 -12.95
CA TYR A 200 -8.39 -7.78 -13.10
C TYR A 200 -7.44 -6.93 -13.92
N LYS A 201 -8.00 -6.24 -14.91
CA LYS A 201 -7.28 -5.25 -15.71
C LYS A 201 -7.43 -3.88 -15.08
N ILE A 202 -6.30 -3.21 -14.85
CA ILE A 202 -6.26 -1.83 -14.35
C ILE A 202 -5.39 -0.96 -15.25
N SER A 203 -5.62 0.34 -15.24
CA SER A 203 -4.83 1.33 -15.98
C SER A 203 -4.39 2.46 -15.06
N ARG A 204 -3.33 3.20 -15.40
CA ARG A 204 -3.00 4.43 -14.65
C ARG A 204 -4.17 5.40 -14.71
N LEU A 205 -4.56 5.96 -13.57
CA LEU A 205 -5.66 6.92 -13.52
C LEU A 205 -5.14 8.31 -13.86
N ILE A 206 -5.53 8.80 -15.04
CA ILE A 206 -5.11 10.09 -15.58
C ILE A 206 -6.35 10.99 -15.69
N ARG A 207 -6.25 12.22 -15.17
CA ARG A 207 -7.27 13.27 -15.27
C ARG A 207 -6.62 14.53 -15.80
N ASN A 208 -7.19 15.11 -16.86
CA ASN A 208 -6.65 16.31 -17.53
C ASN A 208 -5.17 16.18 -17.97
N GLY A 209 -4.74 14.98 -18.35
CA GLY A 209 -3.36 14.70 -18.75
C GLY A 209 -2.40 14.42 -17.60
N GLU A 210 -2.86 14.51 -16.34
CA GLU A 210 -2.04 14.36 -15.15
C GLU A 210 -2.45 13.12 -14.34
N ARG A 211 -1.49 12.52 -13.64
CA ARG A 211 -1.76 11.33 -12.82
C ARG A 211 -2.49 11.72 -11.56
N LEU A 212 -3.60 11.04 -11.27
CA LEU A 212 -4.33 11.28 -10.03
C LEU A 212 -3.51 10.77 -8.85
N ALA A 213 -3.24 11.66 -7.90
CA ALA A 213 -2.49 11.34 -6.70
C ALA A 213 -3.22 11.81 -5.45
N SER A 214 -2.94 11.15 -4.33
CA SER A 214 -3.40 11.55 -3.01
C SER A 214 -2.41 11.18 -1.92
N ILE A 215 -2.64 11.72 -0.73
CA ILE A 215 -1.99 11.25 0.49
C ILE A 215 -2.97 10.38 1.24
N ILE A 216 -2.48 9.25 1.75
CA ILE A 216 -3.24 8.27 2.53
C ILE A 216 -2.53 8.00 3.85
N ASP A 217 -3.25 7.46 4.83
CA ASP A 217 -2.61 6.80 5.96
C ASP A 217 -1.93 5.54 5.44
N ILE A 218 -0.74 5.24 5.94
CA ILE A 218 -0.11 3.96 5.68
C ILE A 218 -0.97 2.79 6.18
N SER A 219 -1.81 2.98 7.20
CA SER A 219 -2.70 1.95 7.73
C SER A 219 -3.78 1.51 6.74
N ASP A 220 -4.11 2.36 5.75
CA ASP A 220 -5.04 2.04 4.66
C ASP A 220 -4.42 1.03 3.67
N ILE A 221 -3.09 0.88 3.67
CA ILE A 221 -2.40 -0.08 2.80
C ILE A 221 -2.60 -1.49 3.34
N ARG A 222 -3.34 -2.31 2.59
CA ARG A 222 -3.58 -3.72 2.92
C ARG A 222 -2.36 -4.60 2.67
N ARG A 223 -1.70 -4.40 1.52
CA ARG A 223 -0.57 -5.23 1.05
C ARG A 223 0.15 -4.62 -0.16
N SER A 224 1.35 -5.11 -0.45
CA SER A 224 1.95 -4.99 -1.77
C SER A 224 1.22 -5.86 -2.79
N VAL A 225 1.21 -5.39 -4.04
CA VAL A 225 0.57 -6.04 -5.19
C VAL A 225 1.56 -6.10 -6.33
N HIS A 226 1.62 -7.26 -7.01
CA HIS A 226 2.41 -7.40 -8.23
C HIS A 226 1.53 -7.08 -9.44
N LEU A 227 2.04 -6.24 -10.34
CA LEU A 227 1.40 -5.93 -11.59
C LEU A 227 2.11 -6.63 -12.75
N ILE A 228 1.34 -7.21 -13.64
CA ILE A 228 1.81 -7.84 -14.87
C ILE A 228 1.51 -6.87 -16.01
N PRO A 229 2.53 -6.35 -16.73
CA PRO A 229 2.30 -5.46 -17.87
C PRO A 229 1.46 -6.17 -18.93
N LYS A 230 0.46 -5.47 -19.48
CA LYS A 230 -0.27 -6.01 -20.63
C LYS A 230 0.55 -5.78 -21.89
N PHE A 231 1.12 -6.85 -22.41
CA PHE A 231 1.88 -6.81 -23.67
C PHE A 231 0.95 -6.82 -24.88
N GLY A 232 1.36 -6.13 -25.94
CA GLY A 232 0.81 -6.32 -27.28
C GLY A 232 1.45 -7.53 -27.97
N PRO A 233 1.30 -7.63 -29.31
CA PRO A 233 1.94 -8.69 -30.09
C PRO A 233 3.47 -8.73 -29.95
N VAL A 234 4.08 -7.57 -29.67
CA VAL A 234 5.52 -7.41 -29.46
C VAL A 234 5.74 -6.68 -28.14
N ALA A 235 6.61 -7.23 -27.29
CA ALA A 235 7.03 -6.57 -26.07
C ALA A 235 7.96 -5.38 -26.39
N PRO A 236 7.64 -4.15 -25.93
CA PRO A 236 8.52 -3.00 -26.15
C PRO A 236 9.89 -3.21 -25.48
N ARG A 237 10.98 -2.89 -26.19
CA ARG A 237 12.35 -3.15 -25.72
C ARG A 237 12.77 -2.24 -24.57
N GLU A 238 12.15 -1.08 -24.48
CA GLU A 238 12.34 -0.09 -23.44
C GLU A 238 11.68 -0.46 -22.10
N TRP A 239 10.85 -1.51 -22.06
CA TRP A 239 10.24 -1.99 -20.82
C TRP A 239 11.24 -2.84 -20.02
N ALA A 240 11.83 -2.22 -19.01
CA ALA A 240 12.63 -2.86 -17.98
C ALA A 240 11.88 -2.84 -16.65
N SER A 241 12.37 -3.61 -15.67
CA SER A 241 11.79 -3.62 -14.31
C SER A 241 11.74 -2.23 -13.65
N SER A 242 12.65 -1.32 -14.04
CA SER A 242 12.71 0.05 -13.55
C SER A 242 11.87 1.06 -14.31
N THR A 243 11.40 0.75 -15.53
CA THR A 243 10.70 1.69 -16.40
C THR A 243 9.27 1.27 -16.70
N VAL A 244 8.96 -0.02 -16.63
CA VAL A 244 7.70 -0.58 -17.11
C VAL A 244 6.49 -0.03 -16.38
N LEU A 245 6.59 0.26 -15.07
CA LEU A 245 5.50 0.91 -14.35
C LEU A 245 5.19 2.27 -14.95
N GLU A 246 6.20 3.05 -15.33
CA GLU A 246 6.04 4.41 -15.88
C GLU A 246 5.58 4.43 -17.34
N LEU A 247 6.04 3.47 -18.14
CA LEU A 247 5.81 3.43 -19.59
C LEU A 247 4.56 2.64 -19.99
N CYS A 248 4.21 1.60 -19.24
CA CYS A 248 3.05 0.78 -19.55
C CYS A 248 1.78 1.45 -19.01
N SER A 249 0.74 1.50 -19.85
CA SER A 249 -0.54 2.13 -19.51
C SER A 249 -1.50 1.18 -18.80
N THR A 250 -1.39 -0.13 -19.05
CA THR A 250 -2.37 -1.13 -18.60
C THR A 250 -1.69 -2.37 -18.04
N PHE A 251 -2.23 -2.87 -16.94
CA PHE A 251 -1.67 -3.99 -16.19
C PHE A 251 -2.76 -4.98 -15.80
N PHE A 252 -2.36 -6.23 -15.57
CA PHE A 252 -3.15 -7.21 -14.86
C PHE A 252 -2.67 -7.31 -13.41
N VAL A 253 -3.62 -7.36 -12.48
CA VAL A 253 -3.33 -7.52 -11.06
C VAL A 253 -3.07 -8.99 -10.77
N ASN A 254 -1.88 -9.33 -10.29
CA ASN A 254 -1.49 -10.70 -10.03
C ASN A 254 -2.07 -11.20 -8.69
N SER A 255 -3.15 -11.99 -8.75
CA SER A 255 -3.71 -12.70 -7.60
C SER A 255 -2.91 -13.94 -7.18
N PHE A 256 -1.94 -14.40 -7.99
CA PHE A 256 -1.19 -15.63 -7.75
C PHE A 256 0.17 -15.41 -7.10
N SER A 257 0.48 -14.19 -6.63
CA SER A 257 1.81 -13.90 -6.05
C SER A 257 2.05 -14.64 -4.74
N ASP A 258 1.02 -14.83 -3.93
CA ASP A 258 1.04 -15.60 -2.68
C ASP A 258 -0.39 -16.03 -2.29
N ARG A 259 -0.51 -16.92 -1.31
CA ARG A 259 -1.81 -17.43 -0.83
C ARG A 259 -2.78 -16.33 -0.38
N HIS A 260 -2.29 -15.29 0.27
CA HIS A 260 -3.15 -14.19 0.73
C HIS A 260 -3.57 -13.30 -0.45
N ALA A 261 -2.75 -13.17 -1.49
CA ALA A 261 -3.08 -12.43 -2.70
C ALA A 261 -4.25 -13.11 -3.39
N TYR A 262 -4.20 -14.44 -3.43
CA TYR A 262 -5.24 -15.27 -4.01
C TYR A 262 -6.57 -15.10 -3.26
N LEU A 263 -6.53 -15.08 -1.92
CA LEU A 263 -7.76 -14.90 -1.13
C LEU A 263 -8.33 -13.48 -1.19
N THR A 264 -7.47 -12.45 -1.20
CA THR A 264 -7.93 -11.06 -1.18
C THR A 264 -8.33 -10.55 -2.56
N ILE A 265 -7.65 -10.96 -3.63
CA ILE A 265 -7.81 -10.33 -4.96
C ILE A 265 -8.83 -11.06 -5.83
N ILE A 266 -9.28 -12.27 -5.47
CA ILE A 266 -10.23 -13.05 -6.27
C ILE A 266 -11.66 -12.72 -5.89
#